data_AF-A0A202DKQ2-F1
#
_entry.id   AF-A0A202DKQ2-F1
#
_cell.length_a   1.000
_cell.length_b   1.000
_cell.length_c   1.000
_cell.angle_alpha   90.00
_cell.angle_beta   90.00
_cell.angle_gamma   90.00
#
_symmetry.space_group_name_H-M   'P 1'
#
loop_
_entity.id
_entity.type
_entity.pdbx_description
1 polymer ?
#
loop_
_entity_poly.entity_id
_entity_poly.type
_entity_poly.pdbx_seq_one_letter_code
_entity_poly.pdbx_strand_id
1 'polypeptide(L)'
;MKPIAKKTSLSFPKSRSLVEYHPLGTVLVVSPWNFPFQLSLVPICTALLAGNVVLLKASETTLAIGELIQSLLAQAGLPENVFTALPGDGKIGQKMIEEKPDLIFVTGSSATGQKIMEQASKNLIPVHLELGGKDPMLVFEDTPFERAVNAAVYGAFANAGQICVSVERLYVHENIEDKFTKAILHKTSQVRMGLSNDSDVGMMTTKRQVDVIKKQIEDAEKKGAVLLTPLRFEGNWVSPIVINKVTHDMLLMREETFGPVLPIMSFSSEEEAIKLANDSPFGLNASVWTKDLKKGRRIASQIQAGNCAVNDVVKNIGNPHLPFGGIKRSGFGRYHGKEGLRAFSRSMSIMINKGTAKRELNWFPYSSKLYKDLKIYLQFSYLKKNSLAALRNIWGTMKAYRKGQDD
;
A
#
# COMPACT_ATOMS: atom_id res chain seq x y z
N MET A 1 -15.03 -10.74 13.52
CA MET A 1 -15.22 -9.31 13.87
C MET A 1 -16.68 -9.06 14.25
N LYS A 2 -16.99 -8.07 15.10
CA LYS A 2 -18.39 -7.74 15.43
C LYS A 2 -19.12 -7.16 14.21
N PRO A 3 -20.41 -7.49 13.98
CA PRO A 3 -21.21 -6.88 12.93
C PRO A 3 -21.29 -5.35 13.07
N ILE A 4 -21.29 -4.65 11.93
CA ILE A 4 -21.35 -3.18 11.87
C ILE A 4 -22.71 -2.76 11.33
N ALA A 5 -23.54 -2.15 12.17
CA ALA A 5 -24.79 -1.55 11.74
C ALA A 5 -24.57 -0.48 10.66
N LYS A 6 -25.46 -0.44 9.67
CA LYS A 6 -25.45 0.54 8.59
C LYS A 6 -26.78 1.29 8.56
N LYS A 7 -26.74 2.52 8.06
CA LYS A 7 -27.96 3.31 7.82
C LYS A 7 -28.83 2.58 6.81
N THR A 8 -30.06 2.26 7.21
CA THR A 8 -31.09 1.74 6.31
C THR A 8 -31.89 2.92 5.76
N SER A 9 -32.07 2.98 4.44
CA SER A 9 -32.89 4.03 3.81
C SER A 9 -34.35 3.92 4.28
N LEU A 10 -35.04 5.05 4.37
CA LEU A 10 -36.49 5.07 4.60
C LEU A 10 -37.27 4.36 3.48
N SER A 11 -36.66 4.18 2.30
CA SER A 11 -37.20 3.36 1.21
C SER A 11 -37.26 1.86 1.53
N PHE A 12 -36.62 1.41 2.61
CA PHE A 12 -36.67 0.03 3.12
C PHE A 12 -37.28 0.01 4.52
N PRO A 13 -38.57 0.32 4.67
CA PRO A 13 -39.20 0.42 5.97
C PRO A 13 -39.21 -0.95 6.66
N LYS A 14 -39.22 -0.93 8.00
CA LYS A 14 -39.16 -2.13 8.86
C LYS A 14 -37.92 -3.01 8.63
N SER A 15 -36.93 -2.53 7.87
CA SER A 15 -35.66 -3.21 7.66
C SER A 15 -34.55 -2.60 8.53
N ARG A 16 -33.55 -3.43 8.86
CA ARG A 16 -32.26 -3.00 9.40
C ARG A 16 -31.13 -3.56 8.55
N SER A 17 -30.06 -2.79 8.37
CA SER A 17 -28.93 -3.15 7.53
C SER A 17 -27.66 -3.24 8.37
N LEU A 18 -26.84 -4.24 8.11
CA LEU A 18 -25.56 -4.45 8.79
C LEU A 18 -24.55 -5.11 7.84
N VAL A 19 -23.28 -5.00 8.19
CA VAL A 19 -22.18 -5.68 7.48
C VAL A 19 -21.46 -6.59 8.47
N GLU A 20 -21.29 -7.85 8.07
CA GLU A 20 -20.46 -8.82 8.77
C GLU A 20 -19.16 -9.07 8.01
N TYR A 21 -18.12 -9.49 8.71
CA TYR A 21 -16.82 -9.84 8.13
C TYR A 21 -16.46 -11.25 8.57
N HIS A 22 -16.36 -12.14 7.60
CA HIS A 22 -16.01 -13.55 7.79
C HIS A 22 -14.61 -13.81 7.24
N PRO A 23 -13.91 -14.84 7.73
CA PRO A 23 -12.66 -15.29 7.12
C PRO A 23 -12.83 -15.56 5.62
N LEU A 24 -11.75 -15.37 4.87
CA LEU A 24 -11.68 -15.77 3.46
C LEU A 24 -11.51 -17.28 3.33
N GLY A 25 -10.63 -17.87 4.16
CA GLY A 25 -10.30 -19.29 4.12
C GLY A 25 -8.78 -19.49 4.22
N THR A 26 -8.17 -19.99 3.16
CA THR A 26 -6.71 -20.19 3.04
C THR A 26 -6.03 -18.98 2.43
N VAL A 27 -5.02 -18.44 3.12
CA VAL A 27 -4.24 -17.29 2.65
C VAL A 27 -2.81 -17.73 2.36
N LEU A 28 -2.35 -17.53 1.13
CA LEU A 28 -0.94 -17.70 0.75
C LEU A 28 -0.19 -16.37 0.93
N VAL A 29 0.76 -16.33 1.86
CA VAL A 29 1.68 -15.21 2.07
C VAL A 29 2.99 -15.51 1.36
N VAL A 30 3.40 -14.64 0.43
CA VAL A 30 4.70 -14.67 -0.25
C VAL A 30 5.52 -13.48 0.24
N SER A 31 6.62 -13.73 0.94
CA SER A 31 7.40 -12.69 1.61
C SER A 31 8.83 -12.53 1.05
N PRO A 32 9.41 -11.32 1.14
CA PRO A 32 10.72 -11.00 0.59
C PRO A 32 11.84 -11.30 1.60
N TRP A 33 13.08 -11.10 1.15
CA TRP A 33 14.29 -11.33 1.94
C TRP A 33 14.79 -10.09 2.71
N ASN A 34 14.32 -8.88 2.40
CA ASN A 34 14.94 -7.65 2.90
C ASN A 34 14.58 -7.30 4.35
N PHE A 35 13.36 -7.59 4.79
CA PHE A 35 12.95 -7.59 6.20
C PHE A 35 12.18 -8.89 6.48
N PRO A 36 12.87 -10.04 6.45
CA PRO A 36 12.23 -11.33 6.20
C PRO A 36 11.32 -11.73 7.37
N PHE A 37 11.67 -11.35 8.59
CA PHE A 37 10.83 -11.62 9.76
C PHE A 37 9.57 -10.73 9.77
N GLN A 38 9.73 -9.40 9.75
CA GLN A 38 8.62 -8.45 9.84
C GLN A 38 7.63 -8.61 8.67
N LEU A 39 8.13 -8.64 7.43
CA LEU A 39 7.29 -8.69 6.22
C LEU A 39 6.63 -10.05 6.00
N SER A 40 7.05 -11.08 6.76
CA SER A 40 6.31 -12.34 6.86
C SER A 40 5.29 -12.29 8.00
N LEU A 41 5.75 -11.95 9.21
CA LEU A 41 4.95 -12.10 10.42
C LEU A 41 3.71 -11.20 10.43
N VAL A 42 3.82 -9.96 9.99
CA VAL A 42 2.69 -9.01 10.04
C VAL A 42 1.50 -9.47 9.17
N PRO A 43 1.65 -9.83 7.88
CA PRO A 43 0.53 -10.35 7.10
C PRO A 43 0.02 -11.70 7.63
N ILE A 44 0.90 -12.58 8.16
CA ILE A 44 0.49 -13.84 8.81
C ILE A 44 -0.43 -13.54 10.00
N CYS A 45 0.01 -12.71 10.95
CA CYS A 45 -0.78 -12.34 12.11
C CYS A 45 -2.11 -11.68 11.71
N THR A 46 -2.09 -10.80 10.70
CA THR A 46 -3.31 -10.14 10.21
C THR A 46 -4.31 -11.16 9.64
N ALA A 47 -3.84 -12.12 8.84
CA ALA A 47 -4.68 -13.17 8.28
C ALA A 47 -5.24 -14.11 9.37
N LEU A 48 -4.41 -14.53 10.33
CA LEU A 48 -4.82 -15.37 11.46
C LEU A 48 -5.86 -14.66 12.34
N LEU A 49 -5.67 -13.38 12.66
CA LEU A 49 -6.62 -12.57 13.44
C LEU A 49 -7.95 -12.36 12.70
N ALA A 50 -7.94 -12.37 11.37
CA ALA A 50 -9.13 -12.39 10.54
C ALA A 50 -9.82 -13.77 10.48
N GLY A 51 -9.22 -14.80 11.09
CA GLY A 51 -9.75 -16.16 11.23
C GLY A 51 -9.41 -17.09 10.06
N ASN A 52 -8.37 -16.78 9.29
CA ASN A 52 -7.91 -17.59 8.16
C ASN A 52 -6.87 -18.64 8.59
N VAL A 53 -6.65 -19.64 7.74
CA VAL A 53 -5.44 -20.48 7.78
C VAL A 53 -4.39 -19.89 6.84
N VAL A 54 -3.11 -20.08 7.14
CA VAL A 54 -2.02 -19.37 6.44
C VAL A 54 -0.92 -20.31 5.97
N LEU A 55 -0.57 -20.19 4.69
CA LEU A 55 0.60 -20.79 4.08
C LEU A 55 1.64 -19.70 3.83
N LEU A 56 2.86 -19.86 4.35
CA LEU A 56 3.97 -18.94 4.10
C LEU A 56 4.95 -19.54 3.10
N LYS A 57 5.18 -18.85 1.98
CA LYS A 57 6.32 -19.10 1.09
C LYS A 57 7.30 -17.93 1.20
N ALA A 58 8.25 -18.05 2.11
CA ALA A 58 9.32 -17.07 2.28
C ALA A 58 10.30 -17.07 1.10
N SER A 59 11.08 -16.00 0.97
CA SER A 59 12.17 -15.94 0.00
C SER A 59 13.19 -17.05 0.26
N GLU A 60 13.65 -17.70 -0.81
CA GLU A 60 14.68 -18.72 -0.78
C GLU A 60 16.04 -18.23 -0.26
N THR A 61 16.26 -16.91 -0.21
CA THR A 61 17.47 -16.31 0.36
C THR A 61 17.44 -16.29 1.90
N THR A 62 16.27 -16.48 2.52
CA THR A 62 16.06 -16.36 3.98
C THR A 62 15.16 -17.47 4.53
N LEU A 63 15.34 -18.71 4.04
CA LEU A 63 14.43 -19.84 4.34
C LEU A 63 14.26 -20.12 5.84
N ALA A 64 15.33 -19.99 6.63
CA ALA A 64 15.31 -20.25 8.08
C ALA A 64 14.27 -19.40 8.84
N ILE A 65 13.84 -18.27 8.28
CA ILE A 65 12.81 -17.42 8.89
C ILE A 65 11.45 -18.12 8.90
N GLY A 66 11.13 -18.94 7.90
CA GLY A 66 9.88 -19.69 7.88
C GLY A 66 9.78 -20.68 9.05
N GLU A 67 10.85 -21.44 9.28
CA GLU A 67 10.97 -22.39 10.39
C GLU A 67 10.92 -21.69 11.75
N LEU A 68 11.61 -20.56 11.88
CA LEU A 68 11.58 -19.74 13.10
C LEU A 68 10.15 -19.26 13.41
N ILE A 69 9.43 -18.71 12.44
CA ILE A 69 8.05 -18.25 12.64
C ILE A 69 7.14 -19.42 13.00
N GLN A 70 7.30 -20.58 12.35
CA GLN A 70 6.50 -21.77 12.65
C GLN A 70 6.70 -22.22 14.10
N SER A 71 7.96 -22.27 14.56
CA SER A 71 8.31 -22.61 15.94
C SER A 71 7.73 -21.60 16.95
N LEU A 72 7.84 -20.30 16.68
CA LEU A 72 7.31 -19.26 17.56
C LEU A 72 5.78 -19.32 17.67
N LEU A 73 5.07 -19.55 16.57
CA LEU A 73 3.61 -19.66 16.59
C LEU A 73 3.13 -20.93 17.31
N ALA A 74 3.84 -22.05 17.14
CA ALA A 74 3.55 -23.28 17.88
C ALA A 74 3.77 -23.08 19.39
N GLN A 75 4.88 -22.44 19.80
CA GLN A 75 5.14 -22.09 21.20
C GLN A 75 4.11 -21.13 21.78
N ALA A 76 3.55 -20.24 20.96
CA ALA A 76 2.45 -19.36 21.35
C ALA A 76 1.08 -20.08 21.46
N GLY A 77 1.02 -21.38 21.19
CA GLY A 77 -0.20 -22.18 21.29
C GLY A 77 -1.11 -22.11 20.06
N LEU A 78 -0.59 -21.72 18.89
CA LEU A 78 -1.36 -21.77 17.65
C LEU A 78 -1.74 -23.24 17.36
N PRO A 79 -3.02 -23.54 17.03
CA PRO A 79 -3.42 -24.92 16.74
C PRO A 79 -2.68 -25.50 15.53
N GLU A 80 -2.50 -26.82 15.55
CA GLU A 80 -1.87 -27.54 14.44
C GLU A 80 -2.58 -27.26 13.11
N ASN A 81 -1.81 -27.22 12.03
CA ASN A 81 -2.28 -27.02 10.65
C ASN A 81 -2.97 -25.66 10.36
N VAL A 82 -3.00 -24.72 11.31
CA VAL A 82 -3.50 -23.35 11.06
C VAL A 82 -2.45 -22.48 10.37
N PHE A 83 -1.16 -22.77 10.57
CA PHE A 83 -0.04 -22.14 9.89
C PHE A 83 0.94 -23.19 9.37
N THR A 84 1.47 -22.99 8.16
CA THR A 84 2.53 -23.83 7.61
C THR A 84 3.53 -22.99 6.82
N ALA A 85 4.81 -23.13 7.13
CA ALA A 85 5.88 -22.57 6.31
C ALA A 85 6.28 -23.58 5.22
N LEU A 86 6.38 -23.11 3.99
CA LEU A 86 6.66 -23.89 2.80
C LEU A 86 8.07 -23.55 2.31
N PRO A 87 9.07 -24.40 2.58
CA PRO A 87 10.43 -24.17 2.11
C PRO A 87 10.50 -24.35 0.59
N GLY A 88 11.19 -23.44 -0.09
CA GLY A 88 11.52 -23.59 -1.50
C GLY A 88 11.47 -22.28 -2.30
N ASP A 89 11.78 -22.40 -3.59
CA ASP A 89 11.90 -21.29 -4.54
C ASP A 89 10.55 -20.87 -5.14
N GLY A 90 10.58 -20.06 -6.20
CA GLY A 90 9.37 -19.62 -6.90
C GLY A 90 8.46 -20.75 -7.41
N LYS A 91 8.98 -21.96 -7.65
CA LYS A 91 8.18 -23.10 -8.15
C LYS A 91 7.20 -23.60 -7.08
N ILE A 92 7.60 -23.57 -5.81
CA ILE A 92 6.67 -23.88 -4.70
C ILE A 92 5.55 -22.85 -4.65
N GLY A 93 5.88 -21.57 -4.81
CA GLY A 93 4.87 -20.51 -4.90
C GLY A 93 3.87 -20.75 -6.03
N GLN A 94 4.35 -21.13 -7.22
CA GLN A 94 3.49 -21.44 -8.37
C GLN A 94 2.56 -22.62 -8.09
N LYS A 95 3.07 -23.72 -7.52
CA LYS A 95 2.24 -24.87 -7.13
C LYS A 95 1.16 -24.49 -6.12
N MET A 96 1.51 -23.67 -5.12
CA MET A 96 0.52 -23.25 -4.13
C MET A 96 -0.59 -22.37 -4.70
N ILE A 97 -0.33 -21.62 -5.78
CA ILE A 97 -1.38 -20.89 -6.48
C ILE A 97 -2.33 -21.86 -7.23
N GLU A 98 -1.82 -22.99 -7.72
CA GLU A 98 -2.62 -24.05 -8.37
C GLU A 98 -3.57 -24.76 -7.40
N GLU A 99 -3.22 -24.79 -6.10
CA GLU A 99 -4.07 -25.29 -5.01
C GLU A 99 -5.19 -24.32 -4.60
N LYS A 100 -5.33 -23.18 -5.30
CA LYS A 100 -6.47 -22.25 -5.19
C LYS A 100 -6.71 -21.69 -3.79
N PRO A 101 -5.73 -21.01 -3.17
CA PRO A 101 -5.97 -20.28 -1.94
C PRO A 101 -7.05 -19.21 -2.15
N ASP A 102 -7.78 -18.87 -1.09
CA ASP A 102 -8.84 -17.85 -1.11
C ASP A 102 -8.28 -16.42 -1.20
N LEU A 103 -7.00 -16.24 -0.89
CA LEU A 103 -6.27 -14.98 -1.05
C LEU A 103 -4.77 -15.24 -1.21
N ILE A 104 -4.11 -14.42 -2.03
CA ILE A 104 -2.65 -14.35 -2.08
C ILE A 104 -2.20 -12.96 -1.64
N PHE A 105 -1.34 -12.87 -0.63
CA PHE A 105 -0.68 -11.65 -0.21
C PHE A 105 0.80 -11.72 -0.61
N VAL A 106 1.26 -10.77 -1.41
CA VAL A 106 2.63 -10.74 -1.93
C VAL A 106 3.32 -9.47 -1.48
N THR A 107 4.48 -9.61 -0.87
CA THR A 107 5.45 -8.53 -0.77
C THR A 107 6.67 -8.86 -1.63
N GLY A 108 7.03 -8.01 -2.58
CA GLY A 108 8.14 -8.30 -3.50
C GLY A 108 8.28 -7.35 -4.69
N SER A 109 8.94 -7.79 -5.77
CA SER A 109 9.14 -6.95 -6.96
C SER A 109 7.88 -6.85 -7.82
N SER A 110 7.71 -5.75 -8.56
CA SER A 110 6.57 -5.60 -9.48
C SER A 110 6.53 -6.67 -10.56
N ALA A 111 7.68 -7.15 -11.04
CA ALA A 111 7.75 -8.24 -12.00
C ALA A 111 7.22 -9.56 -11.43
N THR A 112 7.55 -9.88 -10.18
CA THR A 112 7.03 -11.08 -9.51
C THR A 112 5.53 -10.94 -9.23
N GLY A 113 5.09 -9.77 -8.76
CA GLY A 113 3.67 -9.49 -8.51
C GLY A 113 2.80 -9.66 -9.76
N GLN A 114 3.26 -9.19 -10.92
CA GLN A 114 2.57 -9.38 -12.19
C GLN A 114 2.43 -10.85 -12.58
N LYS A 115 3.49 -11.65 -12.45
CA LYS A 115 3.45 -13.10 -12.72
C LYS A 115 2.47 -13.84 -11.81
N ILE A 116 2.46 -13.49 -10.52
CA ILE A 116 1.52 -14.08 -9.55
C ILE A 116 0.09 -13.70 -9.91
N MET A 117 -0.18 -12.44 -10.22
CA MET A 117 -1.51 -11.96 -10.62
C MET A 117 -2.00 -12.64 -11.90
N GLU A 118 -1.13 -12.80 -12.91
CA GLU A 118 -1.42 -13.51 -14.15
C GLU A 118 -1.86 -14.96 -13.85
N GLN A 119 -1.11 -15.67 -13.00
CA GLN A 119 -1.46 -17.04 -12.62
C GLN A 119 -2.75 -17.11 -11.80
N ALA A 120 -2.91 -16.23 -10.81
CA ALA A 120 -4.08 -16.13 -9.94
C ALA A 120 -5.38 -15.88 -10.73
N SER A 121 -5.30 -15.11 -11.82
CA SER A 121 -6.44 -14.77 -12.67
C SER A 121 -7.15 -15.99 -13.26
N LYS A 122 -6.44 -17.10 -13.47
CA LYS A 122 -7.00 -18.36 -14.01
C LYS A 122 -8.08 -18.97 -13.11
N ASN A 123 -8.03 -18.69 -11.82
CA ASN A 123 -8.97 -19.18 -10.80
C ASN A 123 -9.74 -18.05 -10.10
N LEU A 124 -9.63 -16.81 -10.60
CA LEU A 124 -10.21 -15.62 -9.97
C LEU A 124 -9.79 -15.42 -8.49
N ILE A 125 -8.55 -15.80 -8.16
CA ILE A 125 -8.03 -15.66 -6.79
C ILE A 125 -7.68 -14.19 -6.56
N PRO A 126 -8.23 -13.53 -5.53
CA PRO A 126 -7.86 -12.17 -5.20
C PRO A 126 -6.39 -12.12 -4.74
N VAL A 127 -5.70 -11.03 -5.11
CA VAL A 127 -4.32 -10.77 -4.70
C VAL A 127 -4.23 -9.42 -3.99
N HIS A 128 -3.40 -9.32 -2.96
CA HIS A 128 -2.91 -8.05 -2.42
C HIS A 128 -1.42 -7.97 -2.74
N LEU A 129 -1.00 -6.88 -3.37
CA LEU A 129 0.35 -6.69 -3.88
C LEU A 129 1.00 -5.49 -3.18
N GLU A 130 1.98 -5.76 -2.33
CA GLU A 130 2.89 -4.79 -1.71
C GLU A 130 4.21 -4.81 -2.48
N LEU A 131 4.33 -3.93 -3.48
CA LEU A 131 5.45 -3.97 -4.41
C LEU A 131 6.41 -2.81 -4.19
N GLY A 132 7.51 -2.84 -4.95
CA GLY A 132 8.57 -1.84 -4.92
C GLY A 132 8.14 -0.40 -5.18
N GLY A 133 9.08 0.52 -4.97
CA GLY A 133 8.87 1.95 -4.98
C GLY A 133 9.86 2.72 -5.83
N LYS A 134 9.64 4.04 -5.92
CA LYS A 134 10.63 5.01 -6.40
C LYS A 134 10.40 6.30 -5.63
N ASP A 135 10.55 6.20 -4.33
CA ASP A 135 9.81 7.08 -3.43
C ASP A 135 10.47 8.46 -3.34
N PRO A 136 9.69 9.54 -3.57
CA PRO A 136 10.22 10.89 -3.59
C PRO A 136 10.38 11.47 -2.18
N MET A 137 11.46 12.23 -1.99
CA MET A 137 11.65 13.12 -0.85
C MET A 137 11.67 14.57 -1.34
N LEU A 138 10.65 15.35 -0.98
CA LEU A 138 10.52 16.76 -1.34
C LEU A 138 11.05 17.64 -0.21
N VAL A 139 12.12 18.41 -0.46
CA VAL A 139 12.79 19.27 0.51
C VAL A 139 12.64 20.73 0.14
N PHE A 140 11.83 21.47 0.89
CA PHE A 140 11.61 22.90 0.68
C PHE A 140 12.66 23.75 1.40
N GLU A 141 12.79 25.01 0.98
CA GLU A 141 13.77 25.96 1.54
C GLU A 141 13.67 26.15 3.06
N ASP A 142 12.47 26.05 3.61
CA ASP A 142 12.15 26.26 5.02
C ASP A 142 12.29 24.98 5.86
N THR A 143 12.78 23.89 5.27
CA THR A 143 12.90 22.57 5.92
C THR A 143 13.60 22.64 7.29
N PRO A 144 13.28 21.73 8.24
CA PRO A 144 14.16 21.46 9.38
C PRO A 144 15.49 20.86 8.89
N PHE A 145 16.41 21.73 8.47
CA PHE A 145 17.60 21.43 7.67
C PHE A 145 18.40 20.21 8.14
N GLU A 146 18.96 20.25 9.34
CA GLU A 146 19.78 19.15 9.87
C GLU A 146 19.01 17.82 9.92
N ARG A 147 17.74 17.86 10.31
CA ARG A 147 16.90 16.66 10.35
C ARG A 147 16.67 16.10 8.95
N ALA A 148 16.42 16.97 7.97
CA ALA A 148 16.22 16.58 6.58
C ALA A 148 17.49 15.99 5.95
N VAL A 149 18.68 16.53 6.24
CA VAL A 149 19.96 15.96 5.80
C VAL A 149 20.15 14.55 6.37
N ASN A 150 19.97 14.40 7.69
CA ASN A 150 20.09 13.09 8.35
C ASN A 150 19.07 12.08 7.79
N ALA A 151 17.84 12.53 7.52
CA ALA A 151 16.79 11.70 6.94
C ALA A 151 17.06 11.31 5.49
N ALA A 152 17.63 12.20 4.67
CA ALA A 152 18.01 11.88 3.29
C ALA A 152 19.04 10.73 3.26
N VAL A 153 20.09 10.84 4.07
CA VAL A 153 21.15 9.81 4.17
C VAL A 153 20.60 8.50 4.74
N TYR A 154 19.84 8.55 5.84
CA TYR A 154 19.24 7.36 6.43
C TYR A 154 18.25 6.70 5.46
N GLY A 155 17.34 7.48 4.88
CA GLY A 155 16.29 6.99 3.98
C GLY A 155 16.85 6.33 2.71
N ALA A 156 17.98 6.80 2.20
CA ALA A 156 18.64 6.23 1.02
C ALA A 156 19.51 5.01 1.32
N PHE A 157 20.16 4.96 2.50
CA PHE A 157 21.22 3.98 2.75
C PHE A 157 20.91 2.95 3.84
N ALA A 158 19.85 3.13 4.64
CA ALA A 158 19.42 2.12 5.61
C ALA A 158 19.17 0.77 4.91
N ASN A 159 19.64 -0.32 5.52
CA ASN A 159 19.65 -1.67 4.92
C ASN A 159 20.36 -1.73 3.54
N ALA A 160 21.38 -0.89 3.34
CA ALA A 160 22.02 -0.68 2.04
C ALA A 160 21.03 -0.27 0.94
N GLY A 161 20.00 0.52 1.28
CA GLY A 161 18.95 0.96 0.36
C GLY A 161 17.96 -0.14 -0.06
N GLN A 162 18.05 -1.33 0.53
CA GLN A 162 17.17 -2.47 0.23
C GLN A 162 15.86 -2.38 1.04
N ILE A 163 15.17 -1.25 0.92
CA ILE A 163 13.90 -0.95 1.59
C ILE A 163 12.91 -0.49 0.53
N CYS A 164 11.73 -1.11 0.45
CA CYS A 164 10.72 -0.72 -0.56
C CYS A 164 10.31 0.75 -0.45
N VAL A 165 10.41 1.33 0.75
CA VAL A 165 10.12 2.74 1.06
C VAL A 165 11.37 3.62 1.17
N SER A 166 12.49 3.19 0.56
CA SER A 166 13.75 3.95 0.54
C SER A 166 13.58 5.26 -0.24
N VAL A 167 14.32 6.30 0.16
CA VAL A 167 14.39 7.55 -0.59
C VAL A 167 15.21 7.30 -1.86
N GLU A 168 14.51 7.16 -2.99
CA GLU A 168 15.16 6.89 -4.28
C GLU A 168 15.17 8.09 -5.23
N ARG A 169 14.45 9.17 -4.90
CA ARG A 169 14.47 10.43 -5.65
C ARG A 169 14.40 11.61 -4.68
N LEU A 170 15.49 12.33 -4.50
CA LEU A 170 15.52 13.53 -3.67
C LEU A 170 15.31 14.76 -4.55
N TYR A 171 14.23 15.47 -4.28
CA TYR A 171 13.92 16.76 -4.88
C TYR A 171 14.15 17.86 -3.86
N VAL A 172 15.01 18.82 -4.16
CA VAL A 172 15.36 19.90 -3.23
C VAL A 172 15.12 21.27 -3.86
N HIS A 173 14.60 22.22 -3.09
CA HIS A 173 14.38 23.57 -3.60
C HIS A 173 15.71 24.22 -4.00
N GLU A 174 15.76 24.81 -5.19
CA GLU A 174 17.00 25.34 -5.81
C GLU A 174 17.78 26.29 -4.87
N ASN A 175 17.08 27.18 -4.15
CA ASN A 175 17.66 28.10 -3.15
C ASN A 175 18.53 27.43 -2.06
N ILE A 176 18.37 26.14 -1.83
CA ILE A 176 19.11 25.41 -0.79
C ILE A 176 19.89 24.21 -1.31
N GLU A 177 19.84 23.92 -2.61
CA GLU A 177 20.44 22.72 -3.22
C GLU A 177 21.93 22.58 -2.87
N ASP A 178 22.72 23.62 -3.09
CA ASP A 178 24.18 23.59 -2.88
C ASP A 178 24.55 23.28 -1.43
N LYS A 179 23.96 24.00 -0.48
CA LYS A 179 24.26 23.81 0.95
C LYS A 179 23.74 22.46 1.44
N PHE A 180 22.58 22.01 0.95
CA PHE A 180 21.97 20.74 1.33
C PHE A 180 22.77 19.55 0.79
N THR A 181 23.22 19.63 -0.46
CA THR A 181 24.08 18.63 -1.08
C THR A 181 25.42 18.51 -0.36
N LYS A 182 26.07 19.63 -0.02
CA LYS A 182 27.32 19.61 0.76
C LYS A 182 27.13 18.94 2.13
N ALA A 183 26.02 19.23 2.82
CA ALA A 183 25.70 18.61 4.10
C ALA A 183 25.42 17.10 3.96
N ILE A 184 24.72 16.68 2.90
CA ILE A 184 24.53 15.26 2.55
C ILE A 184 25.88 14.58 2.35
N LEU A 185 26.79 15.15 1.55
CA LEU A 185 28.10 14.55 1.29
C LEU A 185 28.93 14.41 2.56
N HIS A 186 28.94 15.43 3.41
CA HIS A 186 29.58 15.35 4.72
C HIS A 186 29.00 14.20 5.55
N LYS A 187 27.67 14.12 5.66
CA LYS A 187 27.02 13.06 6.43
C LYS A 187 27.23 11.67 5.84
N THR A 188 27.22 11.53 4.51
CA THR A 188 27.50 10.28 3.80
C THR A 188 28.92 9.79 4.06
N SER A 189 29.91 10.69 4.12
CA SER A 189 31.30 10.33 4.44
C SER A 189 31.50 9.74 5.85
N GLN A 190 30.53 9.95 6.74
CA GLN A 190 30.54 9.40 8.10
C GLN A 190 29.86 8.04 8.22
N VAL A 191 29.21 7.54 7.15
CA VAL A 191 28.53 6.24 7.15
C VAL A 191 29.56 5.13 7.22
N ARG A 192 29.53 4.35 8.29
CA ARG A 192 30.45 3.24 8.53
C ARG A 192 29.93 1.98 7.88
N MET A 193 30.64 1.48 6.88
CA MET A 193 30.33 0.18 6.28
C MET A 193 31.00 -0.94 7.06
N GLY A 194 30.30 -2.05 7.27
CA GLY A 194 30.87 -3.21 7.94
C GLY A 194 29.83 -4.22 8.41
N LEU A 195 30.29 -5.24 9.12
CA LEU A 195 29.47 -6.32 9.68
C LEU A 195 29.47 -6.34 11.21
N SER A 196 30.12 -5.36 11.85
CA SER A 196 30.13 -5.25 13.32
C SER A 196 28.84 -4.58 13.83
N ASN A 197 28.57 -4.70 15.13
CA ASN A 197 27.44 -4.02 15.77
C ASN A 197 27.53 -2.48 15.69
N ASP A 198 28.73 -1.95 15.46
CA ASP A 198 28.97 -0.51 15.29
C ASP A 198 28.96 -0.07 13.82
N SER A 199 28.64 -0.98 12.88
CA SER A 199 28.53 -0.64 11.46
C SER A 199 27.13 -0.08 11.15
N ASP A 200 27.06 0.93 10.29
CA ASP A 200 25.81 1.59 9.91
C ASP A 200 25.16 0.92 8.67
N VAL A 201 25.98 0.45 7.71
CA VAL A 201 25.52 -0.15 6.45
C VAL A 201 26.27 -1.44 6.13
N GLY A 202 25.51 -2.49 5.83
CA GLY A 202 26.02 -3.81 5.42
C GLY A 202 26.14 -3.98 3.90
N MET A 203 26.17 -5.23 3.44
CA MET A 203 26.28 -5.58 2.03
C MET A 203 24.92 -5.76 1.33
N MET A 204 24.95 -5.72 0.01
CA MET A 204 23.81 -6.13 -0.82
C MET A 204 23.52 -7.62 -0.65
N THR A 205 22.25 -7.99 -0.66
CA THR A 205 21.84 -9.39 -0.49
C THR A 205 22.11 -10.22 -1.75
N THR A 206 21.99 -9.63 -2.95
CA THR A 206 22.17 -10.37 -4.21
C THR A 206 23.09 -9.64 -5.19
N LYS A 207 23.91 -10.41 -5.91
CA LYS A 207 24.75 -9.90 -7.00
C LYS A 207 23.92 -9.25 -8.12
N ARG A 208 22.75 -9.82 -8.42
CA ARG A 208 21.81 -9.26 -9.39
C ARG A 208 21.47 -7.79 -9.08
N GLN A 209 21.28 -7.45 -7.80
CA GLN A 209 20.98 -6.08 -7.41
C GLN A 209 22.18 -5.15 -7.62
N VAL A 210 23.40 -5.64 -7.38
CA VAL A 210 24.64 -4.91 -7.70
C VAL A 210 24.71 -4.59 -9.20
N ASP A 211 24.37 -5.56 -10.06
CA ASP A 211 24.38 -5.37 -11.51
C ASP A 211 23.33 -4.33 -11.98
N VAL A 212 22.16 -4.29 -11.32
CA VAL A 212 21.14 -3.24 -11.55
C VAL A 212 21.70 -1.85 -11.21
N ILE A 213 22.33 -1.71 -10.05
CA ILE A 213 22.93 -0.44 -9.61
C ILE A 213 23.99 0.02 -10.62
N LYS A 214 24.93 -0.86 -11.01
CA LYS A 214 25.96 -0.53 -12.01
C LYS A 214 25.36 -0.02 -13.32
N LYS A 215 24.39 -0.76 -13.88
CA LYS A 215 23.71 -0.36 -15.11
C LYS A 215 23.03 1.00 -15.00
N GLN A 216 22.38 1.26 -13.87
CA GLN A 216 21.68 2.53 -13.61
C GLN A 216 22.64 3.71 -13.47
N ILE A 217 23.79 3.52 -12.81
CA ILE A 217 24.84 4.55 -12.70
C ILE A 217 25.47 4.82 -14.07
N GLU A 218 25.85 3.78 -14.82
CA GLU A 218 26.41 3.93 -16.17
C GLU A 218 25.45 4.66 -17.14
N ASP A 219 24.15 4.37 -17.07
CA ASP A 219 23.14 5.09 -17.86
C ASP A 219 23.05 6.56 -17.48
N ALA A 220 23.10 6.88 -16.19
CA ALA A 220 23.02 8.25 -15.70
C ALA A 220 24.26 9.07 -16.09
N GLU A 221 25.47 8.52 -15.93
CA GLU A 221 26.72 9.18 -16.36
C GLU A 221 26.71 9.47 -17.87
N LYS A 222 26.29 8.50 -18.69
CA LYS A 222 26.14 8.67 -20.15
C LYS A 222 25.16 9.78 -20.53
N LYS A 223 24.20 10.08 -19.65
CA LYS A 223 23.18 11.13 -19.82
C LYS A 223 23.53 12.43 -19.09
N GLY A 224 24.74 12.57 -18.56
CA GLY A 224 25.27 13.81 -17.98
C GLY A 224 25.05 13.99 -16.48
N ALA A 225 24.62 12.95 -15.76
CA ALA A 225 24.64 12.97 -14.30
C ALA A 225 26.08 13.03 -13.76
N VAL A 226 26.25 13.59 -12.57
CA VAL A 226 27.57 13.73 -11.94
C VAL A 226 27.59 13.00 -10.61
N LEU A 227 28.49 12.04 -10.50
CA LEU A 227 28.78 11.35 -9.24
C LEU A 227 29.48 12.29 -8.27
N LEU A 228 28.96 12.35 -7.05
CA LEU A 228 29.51 13.20 -5.99
C LEU A 228 30.26 12.41 -4.91
N THR A 229 30.17 11.08 -4.95
CA THR A 229 30.89 10.17 -4.06
C THR A 229 31.67 9.13 -4.87
N PRO A 230 32.78 8.60 -4.35
CA PRO A 230 33.52 7.52 -4.99
C PRO A 230 32.67 6.25 -5.15
N LEU A 231 32.75 5.62 -6.32
CA LEU A 231 32.17 4.30 -6.57
C LEU A 231 33.11 3.21 -6.07
N ARG A 232 32.60 2.33 -5.20
CA ARG A 232 33.30 1.12 -4.78
C ARG A 232 32.35 -0.06 -4.87
N PHE A 233 32.70 -1.01 -5.74
CA PHE A 233 31.99 -2.27 -5.93
C PHE A 233 32.95 -3.43 -5.65
N GLU A 234 32.75 -4.15 -4.54
CA GLU A 234 33.58 -5.30 -4.16
C GLU A 234 32.70 -6.50 -3.78
N GLY A 235 32.46 -7.38 -4.75
CA GLY A 235 31.45 -8.43 -4.61
C GLY A 235 30.07 -7.82 -4.39
N ASN A 236 29.48 -8.06 -3.22
CA ASN A 236 28.20 -7.48 -2.80
C ASN A 236 28.34 -6.18 -2.00
N TRP A 237 29.56 -5.71 -1.75
CA TRP A 237 29.78 -4.40 -1.14
C TRP A 237 29.58 -3.30 -2.17
N VAL A 238 28.69 -2.37 -1.86
CA VAL A 238 28.42 -1.18 -2.67
C VAL A 238 28.52 0.03 -1.74
N SER A 239 29.42 0.96 -2.03
CA SER A 239 29.50 2.21 -1.26
C SER A 239 28.21 3.01 -1.38
N PRO A 240 27.83 3.83 -0.38
CA PRO A 240 26.78 4.84 -0.56
C PRO A 240 27.10 5.78 -1.73
N ILE A 241 26.16 5.92 -2.66
CA ILE A 241 26.33 6.70 -3.89
C ILE A 241 25.44 7.94 -3.81
N VAL A 242 26.03 9.13 -3.91
CA VAL A 242 25.30 10.38 -4.12
C VAL A 242 25.57 10.86 -5.53
N ILE A 243 24.51 11.18 -6.28
CA ILE A 243 24.58 11.57 -7.68
C ILE A 243 23.66 12.77 -7.93
N ASN A 244 24.17 13.80 -8.62
CA ASN A 244 23.39 14.99 -8.97
C ASN A 244 23.22 15.15 -10.49
N LYS A 245 22.56 16.24 -10.89
CA LYS A 245 22.24 16.55 -12.30
C LYS A 245 21.48 15.41 -12.96
N VAL A 246 20.68 14.71 -12.16
CA VAL A 246 19.86 13.61 -12.64
C VAL A 246 18.59 14.16 -13.29
N THR A 247 18.14 13.49 -14.33
CA THR A 247 16.88 13.82 -15.02
C THR A 247 15.99 12.59 -15.09
N HIS A 248 14.71 12.83 -15.35
CA HIS A 248 13.73 11.76 -15.50
C HIS A 248 13.95 10.88 -16.75
N ASP A 249 14.90 11.20 -17.62
CA ASP A 249 15.29 10.33 -18.75
C ASP A 249 16.26 9.23 -18.33
N MET A 250 16.82 9.30 -17.13
CA MET A 250 17.78 8.34 -16.59
C MET A 250 17.07 7.15 -15.93
N LEU A 251 17.60 5.95 -16.12
CA LEU A 251 17.03 4.72 -15.56
C LEU A 251 16.89 4.80 -14.03
N LEU A 252 17.89 5.37 -13.35
CA LEU A 252 17.87 5.53 -11.90
C LEU A 252 16.78 6.48 -11.39
N MET A 253 16.10 7.24 -12.24
CA MET A 253 14.94 8.07 -11.86
C MET A 253 13.60 7.39 -12.20
N ARG A 254 13.60 6.28 -12.93
CA ARG A 254 12.39 5.62 -13.46
C ARG A 254 12.19 4.19 -12.96
N GLU A 255 13.28 3.47 -12.76
CA GLU A 255 13.32 2.09 -12.29
C GLU A 255 13.76 2.05 -10.83
N GLU A 256 13.16 1.16 -10.05
CA GLU A 256 13.56 0.90 -8.67
C GLU A 256 15.03 0.48 -8.62
N THR A 257 15.80 1.13 -7.75
CA THR A 257 17.23 0.88 -7.56
C THR A 257 17.47 -0.15 -6.47
N PHE A 258 16.67 -0.13 -5.40
CA PHE A 258 16.75 -1.05 -4.27
C PHE A 258 18.18 -1.26 -3.76
N GLY A 259 18.91 -0.16 -3.60
CA GLY A 259 20.34 -0.11 -3.37
C GLY A 259 20.75 1.27 -2.83
N PRO A 260 21.99 1.44 -2.35
CA PRO A 260 22.38 2.61 -1.57
C PRO A 260 22.74 3.79 -2.48
N VAL A 261 21.75 4.31 -3.23
CA VAL A 261 21.90 5.40 -4.20
C VAL A 261 20.94 6.54 -3.86
N LEU A 262 21.46 7.76 -3.80
CA LEU A 262 20.71 8.98 -3.53
C LEU A 262 20.83 9.96 -4.71
N PRO A 263 19.86 9.96 -5.63
CA PRO A 263 19.76 10.92 -6.72
C PRO A 263 19.21 12.26 -6.25
N ILE A 264 19.85 13.36 -6.64
CA ILE A 264 19.46 14.73 -6.27
C ILE A 264 19.09 15.54 -7.53
N MET A 265 17.88 16.07 -7.53
CA MET A 265 17.34 16.96 -8.56
C MET A 265 16.71 18.20 -7.88
N SER A 266 16.84 19.38 -8.47
CA SER A 266 16.20 20.59 -7.94
C SER A 266 14.80 20.85 -8.48
N PHE A 267 14.07 21.72 -7.77
CA PHE A 267 12.82 22.32 -8.21
C PHE A 267 12.74 23.78 -7.74
N SER A 268 11.87 24.57 -8.37
CA SER A 268 11.69 26.01 -8.15
C SER A 268 10.34 26.38 -7.51
N SER A 269 9.34 25.50 -7.62
CA SER A 269 7.97 25.76 -7.13
C SER A 269 7.33 24.53 -6.50
N GLU A 270 6.27 24.75 -5.71
CA GLU A 270 5.50 23.66 -5.12
C GLU A 270 4.81 22.81 -6.19
N GLU A 271 4.26 23.44 -7.22
CA GLU A 271 3.59 22.79 -8.35
C GLU A 271 4.56 21.88 -9.10
N GLU A 272 5.79 22.35 -9.34
CA GLU A 272 6.85 21.55 -9.94
C GLU A 272 7.24 20.37 -9.04
N ALA A 273 7.43 20.59 -7.74
CA ALA A 273 7.75 19.51 -6.79
C ALA A 273 6.71 18.39 -6.81
N ILE A 274 5.41 18.75 -6.83
CA ILE A 274 4.32 17.78 -6.92
C ILE A 274 4.34 17.05 -8.26
N LYS A 275 4.56 17.77 -9.37
CA LYS A 275 4.67 17.19 -10.71
C LYS A 275 5.81 16.18 -10.79
N LEU A 276 7.00 16.53 -10.30
CA LEU A 276 8.17 15.66 -10.28
C LEU A 276 7.96 14.43 -9.38
N ALA A 277 7.41 14.61 -8.17
CA ALA A 277 7.06 13.50 -7.29
C ALA A 277 6.15 12.48 -7.98
N ASN A 278 5.12 12.98 -8.67
CA ASN A 278 4.08 12.18 -9.32
C ASN A 278 4.51 11.57 -10.67
N ASP A 279 5.55 12.12 -11.31
CA ASP A 279 6.12 11.60 -12.55
C ASP A 279 6.98 10.35 -12.30
N SER A 280 6.30 9.30 -11.84
CA SER A 280 6.86 7.96 -11.61
C SER A 280 5.77 6.91 -11.90
N PRO A 281 6.15 5.75 -12.45
CA PRO A 281 5.23 4.63 -12.59
C PRO A 281 4.92 3.97 -11.23
N PHE A 282 5.66 4.31 -10.17
CA PHE A 282 5.48 3.82 -8.80
C PHE A 282 4.71 4.83 -7.93
N GLY A 283 4.26 4.38 -6.76
CA GLY A 283 3.52 5.19 -5.80
C GLY A 283 3.35 4.47 -4.46
N LEU A 284 4.46 4.06 -3.82
CA LEU A 284 4.42 3.39 -2.53
C LEU A 284 4.41 4.40 -1.38
N ASN A 285 5.54 5.08 -1.14
CA ASN A 285 5.69 6.09 -0.10
C ASN A 285 6.18 7.42 -0.68
N ALA A 286 6.15 8.47 0.15
CA ALA A 286 6.75 9.76 -0.15
C ALA A 286 7.06 10.50 1.16
N SER A 287 7.93 11.52 1.10
CA SER A 287 8.12 12.44 2.22
C SER A 287 8.16 13.89 1.78
N VAL A 288 7.63 14.78 2.63
CA VAL A 288 7.62 16.24 2.43
C VAL A 288 8.28 16.91 3.62
N TRP A 289 9.22 17.81 3.36
CA TRP A 289 10.08 18.43 4.36
C TRP A 289 9.98 19.95 4.31
N THR A 290 9.37 20.52 5.34
CA THR A 290 9.02 21.96 5.47
C THR A 290 8.65 22.26 6.92
N LYS A 291 8.93 23.47 7.42
CA LYS A 291 8.47 23.91 8.76
C LYS A 291 6.99 24.31 8.73
N ASP A 292 6.46 24.72 7.58
CA ASP A 292 5.02 24.93 7.40
C ASP A 292 4.27 23.59 7.30
N LEU A 293 3.71 23.13 8.43
CA LEU A 293 2.95 21.88 8.50
C LEU A 293 1.65 21.90 7.68
N LYS A 294 1.05 23.07 7.43
CA LYS A 294 -0.16 23.18 6.61
C LYS A 294 0.20 22.95 5.14
N LYS A 295 1.27 23.59 4.67
CA LYS A 295 1.87 23.33 3.35
C LYS A 295 2.28 21.86 3.21
N GLY A 296 3.01 21.31 4.18
CA GLY A 296 3.43 19.91 4.18
C GLY A 296 2.27 18.93 4.00
N ARG A 297 1.18 19.12 4.77
CA ARG A 297 -0.04 18.30 4.65
C ARG A 297 -0.75 18.49 3.30
N ARG A 298 -0.83 19.73 2.80
CA ARG A 298 -1.46 20.05 1.51
C ARG A 298 -0.74 19.39 0.34
N ILE A 299 0.60 19.42 0.34
CA ILE A 299 1.44 18.76 -0.66
C ILE A 299 1.30 17.24 -0.54
N ALA A 300 1.43 16.69 0.67
CA ALA A 300 1.30 15.25 0.91
C ALA A 300 -0.02 14.68 0.37
N SER A 301 -1.11 15.45 0.45
CA SER A 301 -2.43 15.04 -0.06
C SER A 301 -2.56 15.05 -1.58
N GLN A 302 -1.61 15.65 -2.30
CA GLN A 302 -1.56 15.74 -3.77
C GLN A 302 -0.53 14.79 -4.40
N ILE A 303 0.30 14.15 -3.57
CA ILE A 303 1.24 13.12 -4.04
C ILE A 303 0.47 11.82 -4.30
N GLN A 304 0.69 11.25 -5.47
CA GLN A 304 0.17 9.97 -5.91
C GLN A 304 1.00 8.82 -5.34
N ALA A 305 0.93 8.66 -4.01
CA ALA A 305 1.50 7.54 -3.29
C ALA A 305 0.48 6.99 -2.30
N GLY A 306 0.58 5.72 -1.94
CA GLY A 306 -0.31 5.14 -0.95
C GLY A 306 0.00 5.57 0.48
N ASN A 307 1.22 6.06 0.72
CA ASN A 307 1.69 6.53 2.01
C ASN A 307 2.48 7.83 1.85
N CYS A 308 2.43 8.72 2.84
CA CYS A 308 3.28 9.91 2.87
C CYS A 308 3.58 10.34 4.31
N ALA A 309 4.79 10.85 4.54
CA ALA A 309 5.21 11.44 5.81
C ALA A 309 5.57 12.93 5.64
N VAL A 310 5.37 13.72 6.69
CA VAL A 310 5.84 15.11 6.76
C VAL A 310 6.93 15.20 7.82
N ASN A 311 8.12 15.67 7.43
CA ASN A 311 9.33 15.76 8.26
C ASN A 311 9.80 14.42 8.88
N ASP A 312 9.55 13.32 8.18
CA ASP A 312 10.00 11.97 8.55
C ASP A 312 10.17 11.11 7.29
N VAL A 313 10.89 10.00 7.41
CA VAL A 313 11.16 9.01 6.35
C VAL A 313 11.05 7.60 6.94
N VAL A 314 10.55 6.65 6.16
CA VAL A 314 10.38 5.22 6.51
C VAL A 314 9.40 4.95 7.67
N LYS A 315 9.40 5.76 8.74
CA LYS A 315 8.72 5.53 10.02
C LYS A 315 7.22 5.27 9.92
N ASN A 316 6.53 5.82 8.92
CA ASN A 316 5.09 5.64 8.76
C ASN A 316 4.67 4.18 8.50
N ILE A 317 5.54 3.34 7.91
CA ILE A 317 5.29 1.89 7.81
C ILE A 317 5.20 1.21 9.19
N GLY A 318 5.89 1.75 10.19
CA GLY A 318 5.94 1.21 11.55
C GLY A 318 4.69 1.53 12.39
N ASN A 319 3.74 2.32 11.87
CA ASN A 319 2.49 2.59 12.59
C ASN A 319 1.43 1.54 12.22
N PRO A 320 1.10 0.59 13.11
CA PRO A 320 0.14 -0.48 12.79
C PRO A 320 -1.30 0.01 12.63
N HIS A 321 -1.60 1.27 12.95
CA HIS A 321 -2.92 1.88 12.79
C HIS A 321 -3.11 2.57 11.44
N LEU A 322 -2.03 2.85 10.71
CA LEU A 322 -2.11 3.44 9.37
C LEU A 322 -2.18 2.32 8.35
N PRO A 323 -3.19 2.28 7.46
CA PRO A 323 -3.19 1.32 6.38
C PRO A 323 -1.97 1.59 5.49
N PHE A 324 -1.23 0.53 5.19
CA PHE A 324 -0.05 0.60 4.36
C PHE A 324 -0.30 -0.13 3.05
N GLY A 325 0.12 0.50 1.95
CA GLY A 325 0.26 -0.15 0.65
C GLY A 325 0.39 0.81 -0.51
N GLY A 326 0.72 0.30 -1.70
CA GLY A 326 1.03 1.12 -2.87
C GLY A 326 -0.17 1.47 -3.77
N ILE A 327 0.09 2.30 -4.77
CA ILE A 327 -0.74 2.46 -5.97
C ILE A 327 0.13 2.33 -7.23
N LYS A 328 -0.47 2.38 -8.42
CA LYS A 328 0.25 2.22 -9.70
C LYS A 328 1.04 0.91 -9.73
N ARG A 329 2.33 0.92 -10.12
CA ARG A 329 3.18 -0.29 -10.14
C ARG A 329 3.66 -0.74 -8.76
N SER A 330 3.42 0.05 -7.71
CA SER A 330 3.69 -0.34 -6.31
C SER A 330 2.60 -1.26 -5.74
N GLY A 331 1.60 -1.61 -6.56
CA GLY A 331 0.60 -2.61 -6.24
C GLY A 331 -0.72 -2.03 -5.76
N PHE A 332 -1.50 -2.86 -5.08
CA PHE A 332 -2.86 -2.56 -4.62
C PHE A 332 -3.26 -3.51 -3.48
N GLY A 333 -4.33 -3.15 -2.77
CA GLY A 333 -4.62 -3.74 -1.48
C GLY A 333 -3.95 -2.95 -0.36
N ARG A 334 -4.32 -3.22 0.89
CA ARG A 334 -3.71 -2.59 2.06
C ARG A 334 -3.58 -3.64 3.14
N TYR A 335 -2.51 -3.55 3.92
CA TYR A 335 -2.40 -4.21 5.21
C TYR A 335 -2.18 -3.17 6.32
N HIS A 336 -2.13 -3.58 7.59
CA HIS A 336 -2.25 -2.71 8.78
C HIS A 336 -3.61 -2.03 8.94
N GLY A 337 -3.86 -1.50 10.14
CA GLY A 337 -5.09 -0.81 10.49
C GLY A 337 -6.34 -1.70 10.38
N LYS A 338 -7.49 -1.06 10.52
CA LYS A 338 -8.79 -1.74 10.35
C LYS A 338 -9.03 -2.10 8.89
N GLU A 339 -8.52 -1.31 7.95
CA GLU A 339 -8.62 -1.52 6.52
C GLU A 339 -7.88 -2.81 6.12
N GLY A 340 -6.65 -2.98 6.61
CA GLY A 340 -5.86 -4.18 6.37
C GLY A 340 -6.48 -5.43 6.97
N LEU A 341 -6.93 -5.38 8.23
CA LEU A 341 -7.61 -6.54 8.82
C LEU A 341 -8.85 -6.96 8.01
N ARG A 342 -9.63 -5.99 7.52
CA ARG A 342 -10.79 -6.23 6.65
C ARG A 342 -10.40 -6.74 5.26
N ALA A 343 -9.21 -6.42 4.77
CA ALA A 343 -8.70 -6.90 3.49
C ALA A 343 -8.43 -8.42 3.50
N PHE A 344 -8.25 -9.02 4.68
CA PHE A 344 -8.19 -10.48 4.89
C PHE A 344 -9.54 -11.08 5.28
N SER A 345 -10.66 -10.41 4.97
CA SER A 345 -12.01 -10.89 5.28
C SER A 345 -12.97 -10.63 4.13
N ARG A 346 -13.98 -11.49 4.00
CA ARG A 346 -15.11 -11.28 3.10
C ARG A 346 -16.20 -10.51 3.83
N SER A 347 -16.61 -9.37 3.27
CA SER A 347 -17.76 -8.63 3.77
C SER A 347 -19.07 -9.26 3.29
N MET A 348 -20.00 -9.52 4.21
CA MET A 348 -21.38 -9.88 3.90
C MET A 348 -22.30 -8.70 4.25
N SER A 349 -23.07 -8.22 3.27
CA SER A 349 -24.10 -7.21 3.51
C SER A 349 -25.42 -7.89 3.83
N ILE A 350 -25.96 -7.64 5.03
CA ILE A 350 -27.18 -8.27 5.52
C ILE A 350 -28.25 -7.20 5.69
N MET A 351 -29.43 -7.43 5.09
CA MET A 351 -30.63 -6.65 5.33
C MET A 351 -31.69 -7.55 5.95
N ILE A 352 -32.18 -7.16 7.12
CA ILE A 352 -33.16 -7.92 7.90
C ILE A 352 -34.47 -7.13 7.89
N ASN A 353 -35.47 -7.63 7.18
CA ASN A 353 -36.84 -7.12 7.22
C ASN A 353 -37.64 -7.88 8.29
N LYS A 354 -38.47 -7.20 9.07
CA LYS A 354 -39.34 -7.83 10.08
C LYS A 354 -40.40 -8.78 9.50
N GLY A 355 -40.64 -8.76 8.19
CA GLY A 355 -41.56 -9.70 7.52
C GLY A 355 -43.04 -9.50 7.85
N THR A 356 -43.41 -8.35 8.44
CA THR A 356 -44.82 -8.08 8.83
C THR A 356 -45.73 -7.71 7.66
N ALA A 357 -45.17 -7.53 6.47
CA ALA A 357 -45.90 -7.19 5.25
C ALA A 357 -46.14 -8.47 4.44
N LYS A 358 -47.32 -8.64 3.84
CA LYS A 358 -47.58 -9.78 2.92
C LYS A 358 -46.66 -9.77 1.70
N ARG A 359 -46.23 -8.58 1.24
CA ARG A 359 -45.41 -8.38 0.03
C ARG A 359 -44.73 -7.01 0.03
N GLU A 360 -43.64 -6.89 -0.72
CA GLU A 360 -43.04 -5.61 -1.09
C GLU A 360 -43.64 -5.05 -2.38
N LEU A 361 -43.46 -3.74 -2.63
CA LEU A 361 -44.05 -3.06 -3.79
C LEU A 361 -43.61 -3.63 -5.15
N ASN A 362 -42.41 -4.20 -5.23
CA ASN A 362 -41.89 -4.80 -6.45
C ASN A 362 -42.15 -6.31 -6.55
N TRP A 363 -42.84 -6.90 -5.55
CA TRP A 363 -43.20 -8.32 -5.55
C TRP A 363 -44.53 -8.55 -6.26
N PHE A 364 -44.68 -9.73 -6.84
CA PHE A 364 -45.88 -10.14 -7.58
C PHE A 364 -47.11 -10.27 -6.67
N PRO A 365 -48.33 -10.18 -7.22
CA PRO A 365 -48.67 -9.88 -8.62
C PRO A 365 -48.60 -8.38 -8.95
N TYR A 366 -48.28 -8.09 -10.20
CA TYR A 366 -48.37 -6.73 -10.74
C TYR A 366 -49.80 -6.39 -11.12
N SER A 367 -50.21 -5.15 -10.86
CA SER A 367 -51.52 -4.63 -11.25
C SER A 367 -51.39 -3.21 -11.79
N SER A 368 -52.36 -2.78 -12.60
CA SER A 368 -52.40 -1.39 -13.10
C SER A 368 -52.45 -0.37 -11.96
N LYS A 369 -53.01 -0.75 -10.80
CA LYS A 369 -53.01 0.07 -9.58
C LYS A 369 -51.60 0.21 -9.01
N LEU A 370 -50.90 -0.91 -8.80
CA LEU A 370 -49.51 -0.91 -8.31
C LEU A 370 -48.57 -0.10 -9.22
N TYR A 371 -48.72 -0.23 -10.54
CA TYR A 371 -47.96 0.56 -11.51
C TYR A 371 -48.19 2.07 -11.34
N LYS A 372 -49.45 2.50 -11.18
CA LYS A 372 -49.79 3.92 -10.94
C LYS A 372 -49.17 4.42 -9.63
N ASP A 373 -49.28 3.62 -8.56
CA ASP A 373 -48.75 3.97 -7.24
C ASP A 373 -47.22 4.09 -7.24
N LEU A 374 -46.52 3.13 -7.87
CA LEU A 374 -45.06 3.17 -8.04
C LEU A 374 -44.62 4.34 -8.91
N LYS A 375 -45.33 4.64 -10.01
CA LYS A 375 -45.04 5.78 -10.88
C LYS A 375 -45.15 7.10 -10.10
N ILE A 376 -46.20 7.28 -9.29
CA ILE A 376 -46.37 8.45 -8.42
C ILE A 376 -45.23 8.54 -7.40
N TYR A 377 -44.88 7.43 -6.74
CA TYR A 377 -43.78 7.39 -5.77
C TYR A 377 -42.43 7.75 -6.39
N LEU A 378 -42.10 7.21 -7.57
CA LEU A 378 -40.85 7.49 -8.27
C LEU A 378 -40.79 8.94 -8.76
N GLN A 379 -41.89 9.46 -9.30
CA GLN A 379 -42.00 10.87 -9.68
C GLN A 379 -41.77 11.78 -8.47
N PHE A 380 -42.37 11.47 -7.32
CA PHE A 380 -42.14 12.22 -6.08
C PHE A 380 -40.69 12.12 -5.57
N SER A 381 -40.10 10.92 -5.61
CA SER A 381 -38.80 10.64 -4.99
C SER A 381 -37.61 11.16 -5.81
N TYR A 382 -37.75 11.22 -7.14
CA TYR A 382 -36.64 11.50 -8.05
C TYR A 382 -36.84 12.71 -8.99
N LEU A 383 -38.06 13.23 -9.17
CA LEU A 383 -38.29 14.48 -9.92
C LEU A 383 -38.54 15.63 -8.94
N LYS A 384 -37.47 16.35 -8.55
CA LYS A 384 -37.58 17.53 -7.66
C LYS A 384 -37.97 18.80 -8.43
N LYS A 385 -39.07 19.46 -8.01
CA LYS A 385 -39.08 20.81 -7.40
C LYS A 385 -40.51 21.25 -7.00
N ASN A 386 -40.64 21.68 -5.75
CA ASN A 386 -41.61 22.65 -5.22
C ASN A 386 -43.10 22.51 -5.61
N SER A 387 -43.84 21.66 -4.90
CA SER A 387 -45.25 22.00 -4.64
C SER A 387 -45.74 21.42 -3.31
N LEU A 388 -46.49 22.24 -2.56
CA LEU A 388 -47.24 21.85 -1.36
C LEU A 388 -48.19 20.65 -1.61
N ALA A 389 -48.53 20.36 -2.87
CA ALA A 389 -49.28 19.17 -3.28
C ALA A 389 -48.54 17.86 -3.01
N ALA A 390 -47.20 17.87 -3.07
CA ALA A 390 -46.36 16.70 -2.83
C ALA A 390 -46.44 16.24 -1.36
N LEU A 391 -46.53 17.18 -0.40
CA LEU A 391 -46.70 16.91 1.03
C LEU A 391 -48.09 16.32 1.37
N ARG A 392 -49.15 16.74 0.66
CA ARG A 392 -50.51 16.24 0.86
C ARG A 392 -50.67 14.78 0.41
N ASN A 393 -49.85 14.32 -0.54
CA ASN A 393 -49.80 12.93 -1.01
C ASN A 393 -48.95 11.99 -0.13
N ILE A 394 -48.08 12.50 0.74
CA ILE A 394 -47.28 11.65 1.67
C ILE A 394 -48.19 10.80 2.57
N TRP A 395 -49.31 11.38 3.03
CA TRP A 395 -50.30 10.66 3.84
C TRP A 395 -51.04 9.59 3.03
N GLY A 396 -51.34 9.85 1.76
CA GLY A 396 -51.95 8.90 0.84
C GLY A 396 -51.02 7.73 0.50
N THR A 397 -49.73 8.01 0.25
CA THR A 397 -48.72 7.00 -0.08
C THR A 397 -48.31 6.18 1.14
N MET A 398 -48.18 6.78 2.33
CA MET A 398 -48.02 6.01 3.58
C MET A 398 -49.27 5.16 3.90
N LYS A 399 -50.48 5.65 3.57
CA LYS A 399 -51.71 4.85 3.66
C LYS A 399 -51.72 3.71 2.64
N ALA A 400 -51.29 3.93 1.40
CA ALA A 400 -51.21 2.90 0.37
C ALA A 400 -50.15 1.84 0.73
N TYR A 401 -49.02 2.27 1.29
CA TYR A 401 -47.98 1.39 1.82
C TYR A 401 -48.48 0.59 3.04
N ARG A 402 -49.35 1.16 3.89
CA ARG A 402 -50.03 0.42 4.97
C ARG A 402 -51.11 -0.54 4.45
N LYS A 403 -51.97 -0.10 3.52
CA LYS A 403 -53.10 -0.89 3.00
C LYS A 403 -52.69 -2.03 2.08
N GLY A 404 -51.66 -1.83 1.25
CA GLY A 404 -51.13 -2.89 0.38
C GLY A 404 -50.42 -4.02 1.14
N GLN A 405 -50.22 -3.88 2.46
CA GLN A 405 -49.73 -4.94 3.34
C GLN A 405 -50.86 -5.79 3.93
N ASP A 406 -52.09 -5.27 3.98
CA ASP A 406 -53.26 -5.94 4.59
C ASP A 406 -54.13 -6.68 3.56
N ASP A 407 -54.11 -6.24 2.29
CA ASP A 407 -54.71 -6.96 1.14
C ASP A 407 -53.70 -7.95 0.54
#